data_AF-Q9RC91-F1
#
_entry.id   AF-Q9RC91-F1
#
_cell.length_a   1.000
_cell.length_b   1.000
_cell.length_c   1.000
_cell.angle_alpha   90.00
_cell.angle_beta   90.00
_cell.angle_gamma   90.00
#
_symmetry.space_group_name_H-M   'P 1'
#
loop_
_entity.id
_entity.type
_entity.pdbx_description
1 polymer ?
#
loop_
_entity_poly.entity_id
_entity_poly.type
_entity_poly.pdbx_seq_one_letter_code
_entity_poly.pdbx_strand_id
1 'polypeptide(L)'
;MGLRVTHETTSQVTILVGSTLVTFEQFEDDGEPFYHYAINIPSNKLQEAKMWLEKRVTLLQHEGKNVVPFPRWNAEALYFEDPAGNIVEWIARHNLNQTTSEPFVPSEQLLYVSEVGIVTAELGEQTKLFESLGYPVWDQGTEHFRAIGDEHGLFITVTKDRQWFMSERVSDFFPLEVMTKSNGKL
;
A
#
# COMPACT_ATOMS: atom_id res chain seq x y z
N MET A 1 -14.76 -5.20 -4.80
CA MET A 1 -14.46 -3.77 -5.07
C MET A 1 -14.97 -3.30 -6.44
N GLY A 2 -15.38 -4.18 -7.38
CA GLY A 2 -15.84 -3.74 -8.70
C GLY A 2 -14.71 -3.29 -9.63
N LEU A 3 -13.46 -3.62 -9.27
CA LEU A 3 -12.27 -3.29 -10.06
C LEU A 3 -12.22 -4.15 -11.32
N ARG A 4 -11.67 -3.57 -12.38
CA ARG A 4 -11.54 -4.24 -13.68
C ARG A 4 -10.42 -5.26 -13.62
N VAL A 5 -10.76 -6.52 -13.91
CA VAL A 5 -9.77 -7.57 -14.23
C VAL A 5 -9.30 -7.34 -15.67
N THR A 6 -8.00 -7.19 -15.86
CA THR A 6 -7.38 -6.96 -17.19
C THR A 6 -6.75 -8.23 -17.76
N HIS A 7 -6.36 -9.15 -16.89
CA HIS A 7 -5.80 -10.45 -17.25
C HIS A 7 -6.15 -11.47 -16.18
N GLU A 8 -6.46 -12.70 -16.58
CA GLU A 8 -6.75 -13.81 -15.68
C GLU A 8 -6.33 -15.11 -16.34
N THR A 9 -5.57 -15.92 -15.60
CA THR A 9 -5.18 -17.28 -15.96
C THR A 9 -5.51 -18.21 -14.79
N THR A 10 -5.13 -19.47 -14.88
CA THR A 10 -5.29 -20.42 -13.77
C THR A 10 -4.41 -20.10 -12.56
N SER A 11 -3.30 -19.37 -12.76
CA SER A 11 -2.30 -19.10 -11.72
C SER A 11 -2.03 -17.61 -11.50
N GLN A 12 -2.75 -16.72 -12.17
CA GLN A 12 -2.51 -15.28 -12.08
C GLN A 12 -3.80 -14.48 -12.31
N VAL A 13 -3.96 -13.39 -11.58
CA VAL A 13 -4.99 -12.37 -11.86
C VAL A 13 -4.38 -10.98 -11.80
N THR A 14 -4.63 -10.17 -12.83
CA THR A 14 -4.24 -8.75 -12.87
C THR A 14 -5.48 -7.88 -12.77
N ILE A 15 -5.47 -6.99 -11.79
CA ILE A 15 -6.54 -6.05 -11.48
C ILE A 15 -6.03 -4.63 -11.72
N LEU A 16 -6.84 -3.80 -12.38
CA LEU A 16 -6.58 -2.38 -12.53
C LEU A 16 -7.11 -1.62 -11.30
N VAL A 17 -6.20 -1.07 -10.50
CA VAL A 17 -6.47 -0.16 -9.38
C VAL A 17 -6.18 1.26 -9.83
N GLY A 18 -7.21 1.94 -10.35
CA GLY A 18 -7.08 3.27 -10.93
C GLY A 18 -6.08 3.28 -12.09
N SER A 19 -4.85 3.75 -11.84
CA SER A 19 -3.77 3.73 -12.84
C SER A 19 -2.65 2.70 -12.61
N THR A 20 -2.76 1.86 -11.57
CA THR A 20 -1.80 0.78 -11.28
C THR A 20 -2.37 -0.57 -11.67
N LEU A 21 -1.57 -1.41 -12.35
CA LEU A 21 -1.86 -2.83 -12.52
C LEU A 21 -1.29 -3.58 -11.32
N VAL A 22 -2.15 -4.32 -10.61
CA VAL A 22 -1.75 -5.19 -9.50
C VAL A 22 -1.97 -6.62 -9.94
N THR A 23 -0.90 -7.39 -9.96
CA THR A 23 -0.92 -8.78 -10.38
C THR A 23 -0.67 -9.67 -9.17
N PHE A 24 -1.62 -10.56 -8.90
CA PHE A 24 -1.46 -11.62 -7.92
C PHE A 24 -1.12 -12.91 -8.65
N GLU A 25 -0.07 -13.58 -8.20
CA GLU A 25 0.40 -14.85 -8.74
C GLU A 25 0.25 -15.94 -7.68
N GLN A 26 -0.10 -17.14 -8.13
CA GLN A 26 -0.15 -18.31 -7.28
C GLN A 26 1.25 -18.59 -6.75
N PHE A 27 1.36 -18.72 -5.42
CA PHE A 27 2.58 -19.11 -4.76
C PHE A 27 2.63 -20.65 -4.68
N GLU A 28 3.68 -21.25 -5.24
CA GLU A 28 3.82 -22.71 -5.31
C GLU A 28 4.69 -23.31 -4.19
N ASP A 29 5.43 -22.46 -3.47
CA ASP A 29 6.31 -22.88 -2.38
C ASP A 29 5.58 -22.91 -1.01
N ASP A 30 6.24 -23.50 0.00
CA ASP A 30 5.75 -23.48 1.37
C ASP A 30 5.73 -22.05 1.94
N GLY A 31 4.56 -21.62 2.44
CA GLY A 31 4.42 -20.34 3.12
C GLY A 31 3.06 -19.68 2.87
N GLU A 32 2.85 -18.54 3.54
CA GLU A 32 1.66 -17.71 3.38
C GLU A 32 2.11 -16.26 3.10
N PRO A 33 2.55 -15.94 1.86
CA PRO A 33 3.01 -14.60 1.51
C PRO A 33 1.97 -13.53 1.81
N PHE A 34 2.46 -12.39 2.28
CA PHE A 34 1.63 -11.22 2.48
C PHE A 34 2.45 -9.95 2.31
N TYR A 35 1.74 -8.87 2.03
CA TYR A 35 2.32 -7.59 1.72
C TYR A 35 1.55 -6.47 2.42
N HIS A 36 2.24 -5.37 2.68
CA HIS A 36 1.61 -4.06 2.91
C HIS A 36 1.50 -3.34 1.57
N TYR A 37 0.33 -2.82 1.26
CA TYR A 37 0.20 -1.85 0.17
C TYR A 37 -0.91 -0.84 0.46
N ALA A 38 -0.67 0.41 0.07
CA ALA A 38 -1.64 1.49 0.21
C ALA A 38 -2.15 1.96 -1.15
N ILE A 39 -3.43 2.30 -1.18
CA ILE A 39 -4.11 2.84 -2.34
C ILE A 39 -4.55 4.25 -2.01
N ASN A 40 -4.10 5.21 -2.81
CA ASN A 40 -4.55 6.59 -2.68
C ASN A 40 -6.03 6.70 -3.06
N ILE A 41 -6.81 7.38 -2.21
CA ILE A 41 -8.18 7.80 -2.48
C ILE A 41 -8.26 9.34 -2.50
N PRO A 42 -9.33 9.94 -3.05
CA PRO A 42 -9.52 11.38 -2.96
C PRO A 42 -9.50 11.86 -1.50
N SER A 43 -8.78 12.96 -1.27
CA SER A 43 -8.56 13.57 0.05
C SER A 43 -9.86 13.86 0.82
N ASN A 44 -10.96 14.14 0.12
CA ASN A 44 -12.26 14.45 0.71
C ASN A 44 -13.21 13.23 0.83
N LYS A 45 -12.74 11.99 0.60
CA LYS A 45 -13.61 10.80 0.52
C LYS A 45 -13.41 9.76 1.62
N LEU A 46 -12.54 10.01 2.60
CA LEU A 46 -12.22 9.05 3.67
C LEU A 46 -13.46 8.51 4.39
N GLN A 47 -14.41 9.37 4.78
CA GLN A 47 -15.59 8.94 5.54
C GLN A 47 -16.55 8.10 4.69
N GLU A 48 -16.72 8.44 3.40
CA GLU A 48 -17.53 7.62 2.48
C GLU A 48 -16.86 6.26 2.22
N ALA A 49 -15.54 6.25 2.06
CA ALA A 49 -14.75 5.04 1.90
C ALA A 49 -14.86 4.13 3.15
N LYS A 50 -14.81 4.71 4.35
CA LYS A 50 -15.04 3.99 5.62
C LYS A 50 -16.41 3.33 5.65
N MET A 51 -17.48 4.09 5.40
CA MET A 51 -18.84 3.55 5.38
C MET A 51 -19.03 2.45 4.32
N TRP A 52 -18.27 2.51 3.21
CA TRP A 52 -18.28 1.49 2.18
C TRP A 52 -17.58 0.20 2.65
N LEU A 53 -16.42 0.32 3.31
CA LEU A 53 -15.64 -0.81 3.82
C LEU A 53 -16.33 -1.54 4.97
N GLU A 54 -16.92 -0.83 5.92
CA GLU A 54 -17.58 -1.42 7.10
C GLU A 54 -18.73 -2.39 6.77
N LYS A 55 -19.29 -2.29 5.56
CA LYS A 55 -20.34 -3.20 5.08
C LYS A 55 -19.78 -4.52 4.52
N ARG A 56 -18.46 -4.67 4.42
CA ARG A 56 -17.79 -5.72 3.61
C ARG A 56 -16.62 -6.38 4.32
N VAL A 57 -15.86 -5.62 5.09
CA VAL A 57 -14.67 -6.09 5.82
C VAL A 57 -14.66 -5.52 7.22
N THR A 58 -13.96 -6.21 8.12
CA THR A 58 -13.66 -5.67 9.45
C THR A 58 -12.51 -4.69 9.32
N LEU A 59 -12.78 -3.41 9.62
CA LEU A 59 -11.72 -2.41 9.69
C LEU A 59 -10.87 -2.63 10.93
N LEU A 60 -9.55 -2.57 10.76
CA LEU A 60 -8.60 -2.62 11.86
C LEU A 60 -8.70 -1.34 12.69
N GLN A 61 -8.29 -1.42 13.95
CA GLN A 61 -8.38 -0.32 14.91
C GLN A 61 -7.02 0.04 15.47
N HIS A 62 -6.72 1.33 15.45
CA HIS A 62 -5.61 1.92 16.20
C HIS A 62 -6.20 2.71 17.36
N GLU A 63 -5.83 2.37 18.60
CA GLU A 63 -6.34 3.02 19.82
C GLU A 63 -7.89 3.08 19.87
N GLY A 64 -8.54 2.00 19.41
CA GLY A 64 -10.00 1.88 19.38
C GLY A 64 -10.70 2.66 18.25
N LYS A 65 -9.94 3.20 17.28
CA LYS A 65 -10.48 3.96 16.13
C LYS A 65 -10.10 3.32 14.81
N ASN A 66 -11.02 3.31 13.85
CA ASN A 66 -10.74 2.81 12.49
C ASN A 66 -10.00 3.80 11.59
N VAL A 67 -10.14 5.10 11.86
CA VAL A 67 -9.41 6.14 11.13
C VAL A 67 -8.08 6.36 11.83
N VAL A 68 -6.99 6.16 11.10
CA VAL A 68 -5.63 6.39 11.59
C VAL A 68 -5.12 7.73 11.04
N PRO A 69 -4.79 8.69 11.90
CA PRO A 69 -4.20 9.95 11.46
C PRO A 69 -2.68 9.82 11.26
N PHE A 70 -2.17 10.42 10.18
CA PHE A 70 -0.74 10.59 9.90
C PHE A 70 -0.39 12.09 9.80
N PRO A 71 -0.25 12.81 10.93
CA PRO A 71 -0.04 14.26 10.91
C PRO A 71 1.21 14.70 10.13
N ARG A 72 2.29 13.91 10.21
CA ARG A 72 3.54 14.21 9.49
C ARG A 72 3.40 14.10 7.98
N TRP A 73 2.53 13.22 7.50
CA TRP A 73 2.29 13.01 6.08
C TRP A 73 1.04 13.75 5.60
N ASN A 74 0.42 14.56 6.47
CA ASN A 74 -0.85 15.25 6.23
C ASN A 74 -1.89 14.33 5.58
N ALA A 75 -2.10 13.16 6.19
CA ALA A 75 -2.95 12.11 5.65
C ALA A 75 -3.76 11.41 6.73
N GLU A 76 -4.81 10.72 6.31
CA GLU A 76 -5.62 9.83 7.14
C GLU A 76 -5.87 8.53 6.38
N ALA A 77 -5.94 7.41 7.10
CA ALA A 77 -6.05 6.10 6.46
C ALA A 77 -7.04 5.16 7.15
N LEU A 78 -7.45 4.15 6.38
CA LEU A 78 -8.26 3.02 6.81
C LEU A 78 -7.50 1.73 6.49
N TYR A 79 -7.49 0.79 7.42
CA TYR A 79 -6.80 -0.49 7.28
C TYR A 79 -7.77 -1.67 7.37
N PHE A 80 -7.52 -2.69 6.57
CA PHE A 80 -8.22 -3.97 6.62
C PHE A 80 -7.30 -5.07 6.05
N GLU A 81 -7.64 -6.33 6.35
CA GLU A 81 -6.97 -7.47 5.75
C GLU A 81 -7.77 -8.00 4.56
N ASP A 82 -7.07 -8.40 3.50
CA ASP A 82 -7.66 -9.16 2.42
C ASP A 82 -7.62 -10.68 2.72
N PRO A 83 -8.20 -11.55 1.86
CA PRO A 83 -8.21 -12.98 2.11
C PRO A 83 -6.83 -13.67 2.18
N ALA A 84 -5.77 -13.05 1.66
CA ALA A 84 -4.40 -13.55 1.77
C ALA A 84 -3.68 -13.02 3.02
N GLY A 85 -4.35 -12.18 3.82
CA GLY A 85 -3.76 -11.53 4.98
C GLY A 85 -2.83 -10.37 4.60
N ASN A 86 -2.97 -9.80 3.40
CA ASN A 86 -2.29 -8.56 3.05
C ASN A 86 -2.86 -7.43 3.90
N ILE A 87 -1.98 -6.52 4.31
CA ILE A 87 -2.34 -5.30 5.03
C ILE A 87 -2.69 -4.26 3.96
N VAL A 88 -3.99 -4.04 3.77
CA VAL A 88 -4.49 -3.12 2.76
C VAL A 88 -4.84 -1.80 3.41
N GLU A 89 -4.21 -0.74 2.90
CA GLU A 89 -4.44 0.63 3.34
C GLU A 89 -5.16 1.44 2.27
N TRP A 90 -6.22 2.15 2.65
CA TRP A 90 -6.78 3.23 1.85
C TRP A 90 -6.41 4.57 2.48
N ILE A 91 -5.58 5.35 1.79
CA ILE A 91 -4.98 6.57 2.32
C ILE A 91 -5.48 7.83 1.58
N ALA A 92 -5.96 8.80 2.35
CA ALA A 92 -6.34 10.12 1.89
C ALA A 92 -5.23 11.13 2.22
N ARG A 93 -4.41 11.49 1.23
CA ARG A 93 -3.35 12.51 1.37
C ARG A 93 -3.89 13.90 1.05
N HIS A 94 -3.82 14.82 2.00
CA HIS A 94 -4.42 16.15 1.87
C HIS A 94 -3.55 17.11 1.04
N ASN A 95 -2.22 16.87 0.94
CA ASN A 95 -1.33 17.68 0.11
C ASN A 95 -1.61 17.53 -1.40
N LEU A 96 -2.04 16.34 -1.83
CA LEU A 96 -2.28 16.04 -3.24
C LEU A 96 -3.51 16.78 -3.81
N ASN A 97 -4.40 17.26 -2.94
CA ASN A 97 -5.62 17.99 -3.29
C ASN A 97 -6.45 17.30 -4.40
N GLN A 98 -6.40 15.97 -4.45
CA GLN A 98 -7.22 15.16 -5.35
C GLN A 98 -8.59 15.03 -4.70
N THR A 99 -9.57 15.79 -5.19
CA THR A 99 -10.94 15.82 -4.65
C THR A 99 -11.96 15.49 -5.73
N THR A 100 -13.11 14.98 -5.34
CA THR A 100 -14.27 14.82 -6.23
C THR A 100 -15.58 15.12 -5.52
N SER A 101 -16.57 15.62 -6.26
CA SER A 101 -17.96 15.75 -5.81
C SER A 101 -18.73 14.43 -5.88
N GLU A 102 -18.27 13.48 -6.69
CA GLU A 102 -18.96 12.21 -6.93
C GLU A 102 -18.99 11.33 -5.68
N PRO A 103 -20.07 10.55 -5.44
CA PRO A 103 -20.10 9.58 -4.35
C PRO A 103 -18.95 8.57 -4.44
N PHE A 104 -18.49 8.06 -3.31
CA PHE A 104 -17.42 7.07 -3.30
C PHE A 104 -17.85 5.70 -3.89
N VAL A 105 -17.24 5.37 -5.01
CA VAL A 105 -17.31 4.10 -5.74
C VAL A 105 -15.87 3.61 -5.97
N PRO A 106 -15.43 2.50 -5.35
CA PRO A 106 -14.03 2.10 -5.41
C PRO A 106 -13.46 1.94 -6.82
N SER A 107 -14.25 1.49 -7.80
CA SER A 107 -13.81 1.36 -9.19
C SER A 107 -13.44 2.68 -9.86
N GLU A 108 -13.86 3.81 -9.29
CA GLU A 108 -13.62 5.15 -9.83
C GLU A 108 -12.74 6.01 -8.90
N GLN A 109 -12.78 5.78 -7.59
CA GLN A 109 -12.07 6.59 -6.59
C GLN A 109 -10.92 5.86 -5.87
N LEU A 110 -10.58 4.62 -6.25
CA LEU A 110 -9.24 4.08 -5.98
C LEU A 110 -8.30 4.57 -7.08
N LEU A 111 -7.37 5.47 -6.75
CA LEU A 111 -6.63 6.26 -7.74
C LEU A 111 -5.41 5.52 -8.29
N TYR A 112 -4.59 4.95 -7.41
CA TYR A 112 -3.39 4.17 -7.72
C TYR A 112 -2.82 3.58 -6.42
N VAL A 113 -2.05 2.50 -6.54
CA VAL A 113 -1.20 2.02 -5.44
C VAL A 113 -0.07 3.04 -5.25
N SER A 114 0.04 3.57 -4.04
CA SER A 114 0.97 4.63 -3.69
C SER A 114 1.95 4.22 -2.59
N GLU A 115 1.77 3.04 -2.01
CA GLU A 115 2.74 2.46 -1.09
C GLU A 115 2.86 0.96 -1.33
N VAL A 116 4.07 0.43 -1.21
CA VAL A 116 4.32 -1.01 -1.17
C VAL A 116 5.42 -1.33 -0.17
N GLY A 117 5.20 -2.36 0.64
CA GLY A 117 6.16 -2.87 1.61
C GLY A 117 7.34 -3.57 0.93
N ILE A 118 8.56 -3.18 1.27
CA ILE A 118 9.80 -3.83 0.82
C ILE A 118 10.55 -4.35 2.05
N VAL A 119 10.78 -5.66 2.12
CA VAL A 119 11.61 -6.26 3.17
C VAL A 119 13.05 -6.36 2.68
N THR A 120 13.99 -5.88 3.49
CA THR A 120 15.42 -5.91 3.16
C THR A 120 16.25 -6.43 4.32
N ALA A 121 17.41 -7.01 4.01
CA ALA A 121 18.40 -7.39 5.02
C ALA A 121 19.17 -6.15 5.54
N GLU A 122 19.47 -5.20 4.66
CA GLU A 122 20.35 -4.06 4.94
C GLU A 122 19.68 -2.75 4.53
N LEU A 123 18.96 -2.14 5.48
CA LEU A 123 18.17 -0.92 5.23
C LEU A 123 19.02 0.21 4.65
N GLY A 124 20.26 0.37 5.13
CA GLY A 124 21.19 1.39 4.65
C GLY A 124 21.61 1.19 3.19
N GLU A 125 21.89 -0.04 2.78
CA GLU A 125 22.28 -0.36 1.40
C GLU A 125 21.07 -0.23 0.47
N GLN A 126 19.91 -0.73 0.88
CA GLN A 126 18.67 -0.60 0.11
C GLN A 126 18.29 0.86 -0.09
N THR A 127 18.47 1.71 0.93
CA THR A 127 18.20 3.14 0.81
C THR A 127 19.10 3.80 -0.22
N LYS A 128 20.42 3.55 -0.15
CA LYS A 128 21.38 4.09 -1.12
C LYS A 128 21.07 3.63 -2.54
N LEU A 129 20.64 2.38 -2.71
CA LEU A 129 20.20 1.86 -4.00
C LEU A 129 19.01 2.66 -4.54
N PHE A 130 17.95 2.83 -3.76
CA PHE A 130 16.78 3.61 -4.19
C PHE A 130 17.12 5.08 -4.45
N GLU A 131 17.95 5.72 -3.63
CA GLU A 131 18.44 7.08 -3.89
C GLU A 131 19.24 7.16 -5.19
N SER A 132 20.08 6.17 -5.49
CA SER A 132 20.84 6.11 -6.76
C SER A 132 19.94 5.96 -7.99
N LEU A 133 18.75 5.40 -7.79
CA LEU A 133 17.68 5.30 -8.79
C LEU A 133 16.79 6.56 -8.82
N GLY A 134 17.11 7.59 -8.03
CA GLY A 134 16.38 8.85 -8.02
C GLY A 134 15.14 8.88 -7.14
N TYR A 135 14.96 7.91 -6.23
CA TYR A 135 13.90 7.97 -5.21
C TYR A 135 14.45 8.60 -3.93
N PRO A 136 14.01 9.81 -3.55
CA PRO A 136 14.51 10.46 -2.35
C PRO A 136 13.96 9.81 -1.08
N VAL A 137 14.65 9.96 0.05
CA VAL A 137 14.09 9.58 1.35
C VAL A 137 12.97 10.57 1.72
N TRP A 138 11.73 10.07 1.79
CA TRP A 138 10.57 10.83 2.21
C TRP A 138 10.50 10.97 3.74
N ASP A 139 10.66 9.84 4.43
CA ASP A 139 10.67 9.79 5.89
C ASP A 139 11.85 8.94 6.36
N GLN A 140 12.70 9.53 7.20
CA GLN A 140 13.88 8.85 7.75
C GLN A 140 13.53 7.67 8.65
N GLY A 141 12.31 7.66 9.21
CA GLY A 141 11.78 6.53 9.98
C GLY A 141 12.65 6.17 11.19
N THR A 142 13.05 4.89 11.26
CA THR A 142 13.86 4.31 12.34
C THR A 142 15.04 3.53 11.76
N GLU A 143 15.81 2.84 12.59
CA GLU A 143 16.85 1.91 12.12
C GLU A 143 16.28 0.68 11.38
N HIS A 144 14.98 0.40 11.54
CA HIS A 144 14.29 -0.75 10.95
C HIS A 144 13.22 -0.36 9.91
N PHE A 145 13.04 0.93 9.64
CA PHE A 145 11.99 1.44 8.76
C PHE A 145 12.42 2.74 8.05
N ARG A 146 12.14 2.83 6.75
CA ARG A 146 12.28 4.07 5.98
C ARG A 146 11.20 4.15 4.91
N ALA A 147 10.66 5.34 4.66
CA ALA A 147 9.79 5.59 3.50
C ALA A 147 10.61 6.31 2.42
N ILE A 148 10.63 5.75 1.22
CA ILE A 148 11.49 6.22 0.11
C ILE A 148 10.63 6.44 -1.12
N GLY A 149 10.70 7.63 -1.74
CA GLY A 149 9.87 8.06 -2.85
C GLY A 149 9.15 9.38 -2.55
N ASP A 150 7.91 9.50 -2.99
CA ASP A 150 7.05 10.66 -2.73
C ASP A 150 5.58 10.24 -2.53
N GLU A 151 4.70 11.22 -2.30
CA GLU A 151 3.27 10.97 -2.04
C GLU A 151 2.53 10.21 -3.16
N HIS A 152 3.10 10.10 -4.36
CA HIS A 152 2.55 9.32 -5.46
C HIS A 152 3.05 7.86 -5.48
N GLY A 153 4.15 7.57 -4.80
CA GLY A 153 4.73 6.24 -4.71
C GLY A 153 5.85 6.15 -3.68
N LEU A 154 5.59 5.46 -2.57
CA LEU A 154 6.54 5.16 -1.51
C LEU A 154 6.88 3.67 -1.46
N PHE A 155 8.16 3.38 -1.34
CA PHE A 155 8.66 2.10 -0.86
C PHE A 155 8.74 2.16 0.67
N ILE A 156 7.85 1.42 1.33
CA ILE A 156 7.80 1.26 2.79
C ILE A 156 8.81 0.17 3.15
N THR A 157 10.07 0.59 3.28
CA THR A 157 11.22 -0.31 3.39
C THR A 157 11.48 -0.66 4.85
N VAL A 158 11.48 -1.94 5.18
CA VAL A 158 11.67 -2.45 6.54
C VAL A 158 12.71 -3.56 6.60
N THR A 159 13.37 -3.72 7.75
CA THR A 159 14.17 -4.92 7.99
C THR A 159 13.27 -6.13 8.27
N LYS A 160 13.79 -7.35 8.10
CA LYS A 160 13.12 -8.58 8.54
C LYS A 160 12.79 -8.55 10.05
N ASP A 161 11.78 -9.31 10.46
CA ASP A 161 11.34 -9.52 11.86
C ASP A 161 10.77 -8.28 12.56
N ARG A 162 10.49 -7.21 11.80
CA ARG A 162 9.80 -6.02 12.29
C ARG A 162 8.29 -6.24 12.22
N GLN A 163 7.58 -6.04 13.31
CA GLN A 163 6.11 -6.04 13.29
C GLN A 163 5.58 -4.94 12.35
N TRP A 164 4.67 -5.30 11.46
CA TRP A 164 3.98 -4.33 10.62
C TRP A 164 3.00 -3.50 11.45
N PHE A 165 2.92 -2.21 11.17
CA PHE A 165 1.90 -1.38 11.80
C PHE A 165 0.51 -1.87 11.34
N MET A 166 -0.46 -1.89 12.25
CA MET A 166 -1.79 -2.46 12.02
C MET A 166 -1.80 -3.97 11.73
N SER A 167 -0.79 -4.73 12.16
CA SER A 167 -0.81 -6.19 12.08
C SER A 167 -0.04 -6.83 13.23
N GLU A 168 -0.37 -8.07 13.54
CA GLU A 168 0.44 -8.92 14.44
C GLU A 168 1.57 -9.65 13.69
N ARG A 169 1.60 -9.55 12.36
CA ARG A 169 2.60 -10.23 11.52
C ARG A 169 3.90 -9.43 11.47
N VAL A 170 5.01 -10.15 11.47
CA VAL A 170 6.35 -9.59 11.25
C VAL A 170 6.73 -9.63 9.77
N SER A 171 7.58 -8.71 9.35
CA SER A 171 8.12 -8.65 8.00
C SER A 171 8.98 -9.88 7.68
N ASP A 172 8.70 -10.53 6.54
CA ASP A 172 9.52 -11.62 6.00
C ASP A 172 9.69 -11.47 4.48
N PHE A 173 10.65 -12.19 3.93
CA PHE A 173 10.98 -12.13 2.51
C PHE A 173 9.97 -12.93 1.68
N PHE A 174 9.24 -12.24 0.82
CA PHE A 174 8.42 -12.84 -0.22
C PHE A 174 8.72 -12.22 -1.59
N PRO A 175 8.59 -12.98 -2.69
CA PRO A 175 8.85 -12.46 -4.04
C PRO A 175 7.92 -11.31 -4.39
N LEU A 176 8.50 -10.21 -4.84
CA LEU A 176 7.76 -9.03 -5.30
C LEU A 176 8.49 -8.41 -6.49
N GLU A 177 7.72 -7.94 -7.46
CA GLU A 177 8.22 -7.15 -8.58
C GLU A 177 7.48 -5.82 -8.61
N VAL A 178 8.22 -4.72 -8.74
CA VAL A 178 7.64 -3.37 -8.83
C VAL A 178 8.11 -2.68 -10.08
N MET A 179 7.18 -2.25 -10.93
CA MET A 179 7.50 -1.44 -12.10
C MET A 179 6.98 -0.01 -11.92
N THR A 180 7.88 0.97 -11.91
CA THR A 180 7.51 2.38 -11.85
C THR A 180 7.60 3.04 -13.22
N LYS A 181 6.86 4.15 -13.40
CA LYS A 181 6.94 4.96 -14.62
C LYS A 181 8.31 5.64 -14.81
N SER A 182 9.00 5.94 -13.70
CA SER A 182 10.26 6.69 -13.70
C SER A 182 11.47 5.83 -14.08
N ASN A 183 11.56 4.60 -13.58
CA ASN A 183 12.77 3.77 -13.71
C ASN A 183 12.52 2.37 -14.27
N GLY A 184 11.29 2.04 -14.68
CA GLY A 184 10.96 0.70 -15.16
C GLY A 184 10.88 -0.32 -14.03
N LYS A 185 11.35 -1.54 -14.29
CA LYS A 185 11.26 -2.69 -13.39
C LYS A 185 12.37 -2.66 -12.32
N LEU A 186 11.97 -2.79 -11.06
CA LEU A 186 12.80 -2.84 -9.85
C LEU A 186 12.68 -4.21 -9.17
#